data_AF-A0AAE1BZV1-F1
#
_entry.id   AF-A0AAE1BZV1-F1
#
_cell.length_a   1.000
_cell.length_b   1.000
_cell.length_c   1.000
_cell.angle_alpha   90.00
_cell.angle_beta   90.00
_cell.angle_gamma   90.00
#
_symmetry.space_group_name_H-M   'P 1'
#
loop_
_entity.id
_entity.type
_entity.pdbx_description
1 polymer ?
#
loop_
_entity_poly.entity_id
_entity_poly.type
_entity_poly.pdbx_seq_one_letter_code
_entity_poly.pdbx_strand_id
1 'polypeptide(L)'
;MANPFASERLIYRALEPEEDEEWALREIHQVPILISQTNPVLHVPQARKDVKESFKSIAENCLLNVVVCLPVKDDRSVEAGGTAISVPTTSAAVEGGNKKTEEQSPPGPKPTPIGLLLLFHGPMRHAHHRSAEIGITLCTPYHGQGYGTEAINWCLQWSFLTAGLHRVGIGAFTHNEGAIRLYRRLQFTEEGRWRECLWYQGRWEGVVVLSMLEGEWRELIKGKRAST
;
A
#
# COMPACT_ATOMS: atom_id res chain seq x y z
N MET A 1 -20.53 -11.21 1.14
CA MET A 1 -19.12 -11.37 1.56
C MET A 1 -18.49 -9.99 1.56
N ALA A 2 -17.80 -9.58 2.64
CA ALA A 2 -17.03 -8.35 2.64
C ALA A 2 -15.89 -8.44 1.62
N ASN A 3 -15.56 -7.34 0.93
CA ASN A 3 -14.48 -7.29 -0.05
C ASN A 3 -13.14 -7.68 0.62
N PRO A 4 -12.47 -8.78 0.20
CA PRO A 4 -11.22 -9.22 0.82
C PRO A 4 -10.05 -8.24 0.61
N PHE A 5 -10.18 -7.33 -0.36
CA PHE A 5 -9.22 -6.29 -0.70
C PHE A 5 -9.66 -4.91 -0.21
N ALA A 6 -10.37 -4.86 0.91
CA ALA A 6 -10.69 -3.62 1.61
C ALA A 6 -10.59 -3.81 3.13
N SER A 7 -10.34 -2.69 3.81
CA SER A 7 -10.53 -2.53 5.25
C SER A 7 -11.57 -1.45 5.50
N GLU A 8 -11.66 -0.93 6.73
CA GLU A 8 -12.67 0.05 7.11
C GLU A 8 -12.63 1.33 6.26
N ARG A 9 -11.43 1.85 5.98
CA ARG A 9 -11.21 3.12 5.27
C ARG A 9 -10.36 2.99 4.02
N LEU A 10 -9.77 1.82 3.77
CA LEU A 10 -8.79 1.62 2.70
C LEU A 10 -9.26 0.56 1.70
N ILE A 11 -8.88 0.78 0.45
CA ILE A 11 -8.97 -0.19 -0.64
C ILE A 11 -7.55 -0.58 -1.03
N TYR A 12 -7.34 -1.87 -1.29
CA TYR A 12 -6.07 -2.42 -1.73
C TYR A 12 -6.24 -2.92 -3.16
N ARG A 13 -5.49 -2.37 -4.11
CA ARG A 13 -5.56 -2.82 -5.52
C ARG A 13 -4.19 -3.20 -6.04
N ALA A 14 -4.16 -3.90 -7.17
CA ALA A 14 -2.93 -4.20 -7.87
C ALA A 14 -2.18 -2.90 -8.25
N LEU A 15 -0.86 -3.00 -8.26
CA LEU A 15 0.03 -1.99 -8.81
C LEU A 15 0.05 -2.14 -10.33
N GLU A 16 -0.42 -1.11 -11.04
CA GLU A 16 -0.51 -1.09 -12.49
C GLU A 16 0.56 -0.13 -13.03
N PRO A 17 1.68 -0.61 -13.60
CA PRO A 17 2.80 0.25 -13.97
C PRO A 17 2.40 1.41 -14.88
N GLU A 18 1.52 1.16 -15.84
CA GLU A 18 1.06 2.15 -16.81
C GLU A 18 0.25 3.29 -16.17
N GLU A 19 -0.41 3.01 -15.04
CA GLU A 19 -1.24 3.99 -14.34
C GLU A 19 -0.51 4.65 -13.16
N ASP A 20 0.30 3.88 -12.44
CA ASP A 20 0.84 4.26 -11.13
C ASP A 20 2.25 4.85 -11.20
N GLU A 21 2.97 4.70 -12.31
CA GLU A 21 4.37 5.12 -12.44
C GLU A 21 4.57 6.61 -12.22
N GLU A 22 3.74 7.46 -12.83
CA GLU A 22 3.86 8.91 -12.68
C GLU A 22 3.57 9.35 -11.23
N TRP A 23 2.53 8.75 -10.62
CA TRP A 23 2.19 9.00 -9.22
C TRP A 23 3.31 8.53 -8.30
N ALA A 24 3.80 7.31 -8.44
CA ALA A 24 4.85 6.77 -7.60
C ALA A 24 6.17 7.53 -7.77
N LEU A 25 6.51 7.93 -9.01
CA LEU A 25 7.68 8.75 -9.27
C LEU A 25 7.60 10.05 -8.45
N ARG A 26 6.48 10.76 -8.53
CA ARG A 26 6.30 12.07 -7.89
C ARG A 26 6.11 12.01 -6.38
N GLU A 27 5.20 11.16 -5.92
CA GLU A 27 4.69 11.15 -4.54
C GLU A 27 5.46 10.19 -3.62
N ILE A 28 6.32 9.33 -4.18
CA ILE A 28 7.14 8.37 -3.43
C ILE A 28 8.62 8.54 -3.77
N HIS A 29 9.02 8.32 -5.03
CA HIS A 29 10.44 8.19 -5.39
C HIS A 29 11.20 9.52 -5.45
N GLN A 30 10.51 10.63 -5.70
CA GLN A 30 11.09 11.98 -5.67
C GLN A 30 10.91 12.68 -4.31
N VAL A 31 10.37 11.99 -3.30
CA VAL A 31 10.19 12.52 -1.94
C VAL A 31 11.33 12.00 -1.05
N PRO A 32 12.38 12.80 -0.76
CA PRO A 32 13.61 12.28 -0.16
C PRO A 32 13.41 11.66 1.23
N ILE A 33 12.45 12.19 2.01
CA ILE A 33 12.15 11.66 3.33
C ILE A 33 11.55 10.24 3.26
N LEU A 34 10.73 9.94 2.24
CA LEU A 34 10.13 8.62 2.08
C LEU A 34 11.18 7.60 1.65
N ILE A 35 11.94 7.90 0.59
CA ILE A 35 13.00 7.01 0.11
C ILE A 35 14.04 6.73 1.21
N SER A 36 14.43 7.75 1.98
CA SER A 36 15.39 7.56 3.07
C SER A 36 14.89 6.79 4.28
N GLN A 37 13.59 6.55 4.36
CA GLN A 37 12.97 5.80 5.45
C GLN A 37 12.65 4.36 5.08
N THR A 38 12.67 4.00 3.79
CA THR A 38 12.17 2.72 3.31
C THR A 38 13.14 1.98 2.39
N ASN A 39 14.15 2.66 1.84
CA ASN A 39 15.09 2.05 0.90
C ASN A 39 16.55 2.19 1.36
N PRO A 40 17.30 1.08 1.55
CA PRO A 40 18.68 1.12 2.02
C PRO A 40 19.71 1.39 0.91
N VAL A 41 19.27 1.69 -0.32
CA VAL A 41 20.17 2.03 -1.43
C VAL A 41 20.67 3.47 -1.37
N LEU A 42 21.73 3.75 -2.13
CA LEU A 42 22.24 5.10 -2.31
C LEU A 42 21.13 6.04 -2.83
N HIS A 43 20.85 7.11 -2.09
CA HIS A 43 19.83 8.08 -2.48
C HIS A 43 20.35 8.95 -3.62
N VAL A 44 19.92 8.63 -4.83
CA VAL A 44 20.15 9.43 -6.04
C VAL A 44 18.80 9.81 -6.66
N PRO A 45 18.70 10.97 -7.33
CA PRO A 45 17.50 11.34 -8.08
C PRO A 45 17.10 10.21 -9.03
N GLN A 46 15.85 9.75 -8.91
CA GLN A 46 15.32 8.63 -9.70
C GLN A 46 14.66 9.16 -10.97
N ALA A 47 14.97 8.53 -12.09
CA ALA A 47 14.26 8.71 -13.35
C ALA A 47 13.08 7.75 -13.44
N ARG A 48 12.18 8.03 -14.38
CA ARG A 48 11.02 7.21 -14.71
C ARG A 48 11.38 5.73 -14.99
N LYS A 49 12.52 5.50 -15.67
CA LYS A 49 13.02 4.15 -15.96
C LYS A 49 13.32 3.35 -14.68
N ASP A 50 13.87 3.99 -13.65
CA ASP A 50 14.25 3.33 -12.40
C ASP A 50 13.01 2.87 -11.63
N VAL A 51 11.91 3.62 -11.72
CA VAL A 51 10.60 3.25 -11.14
C VAL A 51 10.02 2.02 -11.83
N LYS A 52 10.07 1.96 -13.17
CA LYS A 52 9.64 0.77 -13.92
C LYS A 52 10.41 -0.49 -13.53
N GLU A 53 11.73 -0.38 -13.44
CA GLU A 53 12.58 -1.48 -13.00
C GLU A 53 12.25 -1.90 -11.55
N SER A 54 11.99 -0.94 -10.67
CA SER A 54 11.54 -1.20 -9.30
C SER A 54 10.21 -1.95 -9.27
N PHE A 55 9.23 -1.58 -10.09
CA PHE A 55 7.93 -2.25 -10.17
C PHE A 55 8.05 -3.69 -10.68
N LYS A 56 8.91 -3.92 -11.68
CA LYS A 56 9.21 -5.27 -12.15
C LYS A 56 9.79 -6.13 -11.02
N SER A 57 10.77 -5.58 -10.29
CA SER A 57 11.35 -6.28 -9.13
C SER A 57 10.32 -6.57 -8.04
N ILE A 58 9.42 -5.63 -7.76
CA ILE A 58 8.32 -5.82 -6.81
C ILE A 58 7.42 -6.98 -7.24
N ALA A 59 7.02 -7.03 -8.51
CA ALA A 59 6.18 -8.08 -9.05
C ALA A 59 6.83 -9.48 -8.98
N GLU A 60 8.16 -9.55 -9.10
CA GLU A 60 8.92 -10.81 -9.08
C GLU A 60 9.24 -11.32 -7.66
N ASN A 61 9.38 -10.41 -6.68
CA ASN A 61 9.88 -10.75 -5.34
C ASN A 61 8.84 -10.65 -4.21
N CYS A 62 7.63 -10.17 -4.52
CA CYS A 62 6.56 -10.04 -3.54
C CYS A 62 5.49 -11.13 -3.69
N LEU A 63 5.09 -11.70 -2.56
CA LEU A 63 3.91 -12.56 -2.47
C LEU A 63 2.62 -11.75 -2.62
N LEU A 64 2.65 -10.51 -2.12
CA LEU A 64 1.58 -9.54 -2.22
C LEU A 64 2.20 -8.16 -2.45
N ASN A 65 1.75 -7.46 -3.48
CA ASN A 65 2.07 -6.05 -3.69
C ASN A 65 0.76 -5.32 -4.02
N VAL A 66 0.46 -4.28 -3.24
CA VAL A 66 -0.77 -3.51 -3.41
C VAL A 66 -0.50 -2.02 -3.30
N VAL A 67 -1.26 -1.27 -4.08
CA VAL A 67 -1.44 0.16 -3.87
C VAL A 67 -2.50 0.33 -2.79
N VAL A 68 -2.14 1.04 -1.74
CA VAL A 68 -3.06 1.45 -0.67
C VAL A 68 -3.80 2.69 -1.16
N CYS A 69 -5.12 2.62 -1.21
CA CYS A 69 -5.97 3.68 -1.72
C CYS A 69 -7.03 4.12 -0.71
N LEU A 70 -7.38 5.41 -0.76
CA LEU A 70 -8.66 5.88 -0.23
C LEU A 70 -9.77 5.59 -1.23
N PRO A 71 -10.98 5.23 -0.75
CA PRO A 71 -12.14 5.06 -1.63
C PRO A 71 -12.46 6.38 -2.34
N VAL A 72 -13.15 6.25 -3.47
CA VAL A 72 -13.69 7.40 -4.20
C VAL A 72 -14.58 8.21 -3.27
N LYS A 73 -14.34 9.53 -3.18
CA LYS A 73 -15.32 10.42 -2.55
C LYS A 73 -16.56 10.46 -3.43
N ASP A 74 -17.66 9.92 -2.93
CA ASP A 74 -18.95 10.06 -3.59
C ASP A 74 -19.46 11.48 -3.29
N ASP A 75 -19.28 12.42 -4.21
CA ASP A 75 -19.73 13.83 -4.06
C ASP A 75 -21.27 13.97 -4.10
N ARG A 76 -22.03 12.87 -4.00
CA ARG A 76 -23.51 12.85 -4.08
C ARG A 76 -24.25 13.29 -2.81
N SER A 77 -23.60 13.98 -1.88
CA SER A 77 -24.28 14.55 -0.70
C SER A 77 -24.54 16.06 -0.77
N VAL A 78 -24.33 16.71 -1.92
CA VAL A 78 -24.67 18.12 -2.12
C VAL A 78 -25.41 18.30 -3.45
N GLU A 79 -26.69 17.89 -3.50
CA GLU A 79 -27.72 18.45 -4.41
C GLU A 79 -29.07 17.78 -4.13
N ALA A 80 -29.63 18.05 -2.94
CA ALA A 80 -31.06 17.88 -2.69
C ALA A 80 -31.67 19.29 -2.58
N GLY A 81 -31.98 19.90 -3.72
CA GLY A 81 -32.58 21.23 -3.76
C GLY A 81 -32.58 21.84 -5.16
N GLY A 82 -33.33 21.26 -6.09
CA GLY A 82 -33.44 21.78 -7.45
C GLY A 82 -34.65 21.23 -8.17
N THR A 83 -35.76 21.94 -8.06
CA THR A 83 -37.08 21.63 -8.59
C THR A 83 -37.06 21.42 -10.11
N ALA A 84 -37.70 20.34 -10.56
CA ALA A 84 -37.90 20.02 -11.97
C ALA A 84 -38.72 21.10 -12.69
N ILE A 85 -38.26 21.49 -13.88
CA ILE A 85 -39.12 22.07 -14.93
C ILE A 85 -38.77 21.37 -16.25
N SER A 86 -39.77 20.67 -16.79
CA SER A 86 -39.80 19.98 -18.07
C SER A 86 -40.32 20.90 -19.18
N VAL A 87 -39.69 20.92 -20.36
CA VAL A 87 -40.31 21.37 -21.64
C VAL A 87 -39.72 20.56 -22.82
N PRO A 88 -40.49 20.19 -23.88
CA PRO A 88 -40.14 19.09 -24.79
C PRO A 88 -39.59 19.48 -26.18
N THR A 89 -38.85 18.53 -26.77
CA THR A 89 -38.76 18.04 -28.18
C THR A 89 -38.64 19.01 -29.37
N THR A 90 -37.63 18.81 -30.22
CA THR A 90 -37.80 18.56 -31.68
C THR A 90 -36.56 17.96 -32.36
N SER A 91 -36.82 17.20 -33.43
CA SER A 91 -35.97 16.23 -34.15
C SER A 91 -35.43 16.78 -35.48
N ALA A 92 -34.24 16.34 -35.94
CA ALA A 92 -34.00 15.90 -37.33
C ALA A 92 -32.58 15.31 -37.51
N ALA A 93 -32.50 14.23 -38.29
CA ALA A 93 -31.34 13.39 -38.57
C ALA A 93 -30.52 13.86 -39.78
N VAL A 94 -29.21 13.49 -39.84
CA VAL A 94 -28.52 13.04 -41.08
C VAL A 94 -27.39 12.05 -40.72
N GLU A 95 -27.30 10.97 -41.49
CA GLU A 95 -26.36 9.84 -41.43
C GLU A 95 -24.93 10.18 -41.91
N GLY A 96 -23.94 9.39 -41.46
CA GLY A 96 -22.73 9.13 -42.24
C GLY A 96 -21.47 8.73 -41.45
N GLY A 97 -21.01 7.49 -41.63
CA GLY A 97 -19.55 7.21 -41.73
C GLY A 97 -18.78 6.73 -40.50
N ASN A 98 -18.90 5.44 -40.19
CA ASN A 98 -17.81 4.49 -39.90
C ASN A 98 -16.50 4.98 -39.21
N LYS A 99 -16.39 4.73 -37.90
CA LYS A 99 -15.25 4.07 -37.23
C LYS A 99 -15.69 3.74 -35.81
N LYS A 100 -15.87 2.46 -35.49
CA LYS A 100 -15.96 2.00 -34.10
C LYS A 100 -14.58 2.17 -33.46
N THR A 101 -14.28 3.39 -33.03
CA THR A 101 -13.41 3.58 -31.89
C THR A 101 -14.19 2.98 -30.74
N GLU A 102 -13.70 1.89 -30.14
CA GLU A 102 -14.13 1.52 -28.79
C GLU A 102 -13.69 2.67 -27.89
N GLU A 103 -14.55 3.68 -27.83
CA GLU A 103 -14.48 4.78 -26.89
C GLU A 103 -14.78 4.13 -25.54
N GLN A 104 -13.71 3.61 -24.92
CA GLN A 104 -13.73 3.22 -23.52
C GLN A 104 -14.37 4.38 -22.78
N SER A 105 -15.56 4.13 -22.22
CA SER A 105 -16.21 5.11 -21.34
C SER A 105 -15.15 5.58 -20.34
N PRO A 106 -15.05 6.90 -20.07
CA PRO A 106 -14.01 7.41 -19.20
C PRO A 106 -14.03 6.59 -17.91
N PRO A 107 -12.89 6.05 -17.46
CA PRO A 107 -12.86 5.22 -16.27
C PRO A 107 -13.53 6.02 -15.16
N GLY A 108 -14.55 5.43 -14.53
CA GLY A 108 -15.25 6.04 -13.41
C GLY A 108 -14.24 6.53 -12.35
N PRO A 109 -14.65 7.42 -11.44
CA PRO A 109 -13.74 8.00 -10.46
C PRO A 109 -12.94 6.89 -9.77
N LYS A 110 -11.60 7.02 -9.79
CA LYS A 110 -10.68 5.98 -9.31
C LYS A 110 -10.36 6.21 -7.83
N PRO A 111 -10.13 5.14 -7.04
CA PRO A 111 -9.60 5.27 -5.68
C PRO A 111 -8.29 6.05 -5.66
N THR A 112 -8.11 6.95 -4.70
CA THR A 112 -6.92 7.80 -4.60
C THR A 112 -5.76 7.01 -4.02
N PRO A 113 -4.64 6.82 -4.74
CA PRO A 113 -3.47 6.12 -4.21
C PRO A 113 -2.77 6.98 -3.14
N ILE A 114 -2.48 6.36 -2.00
CA ILE A 114 -1.86 7.01 -0.84
C ILE A 114 -0.59 6.30 -0.37
N GLY A 115 -0.21 5.18 -1.00
CA GLY A 115 1.01 4.47 -0.66
C GLY A 115 1.09 3.07 -1.27
N LEU A 116 2.17 2.38 -0.93
CA LEU A 116 2.47 1.00 -1.31
C LEU A 116 2.61 0.14 -0.06
N LEU A 117 2.06 -1.08 -0.13
CA LEU A 117 2.24 -2.13 0.85
C LEU A 117 2.70 -3.39 0.12
N LEU A 118 3.84 -3.90 0.55
CA LEU A 118 4.57 -4.99 -0.07
C LEU A 118 4.77 -6.10 0.96
N LEU A 119 4.71 -7.35 0.52
CA LEU A 119 5.00 -8.52 1.32
C LEU A 119 6.02 -9.37 0.57
N PHE A 120 7.29 -9.20 0.91
CA PHE A 120 8.41 -9.89 0.30
C PHE A 120 8.50 -11.33 0.78
N HIS A 121 8.79 -12.26 -0.12
CA HIS A 121 9.07 -13.65 0.25
C HIS A 121 10.54 -14.00 -0.01
N GLY A 122 11.05 -14.96 0.76
CA GLY A 122 12.35 -15.56 0.46
C GLY A 122 12.32 -16.37 -0.85
N PRO A 123 13.46 -16.89 -1.33
CA PRO A 123 13.51 -17.73 -2.53
C PRO A 123 12.52 -18.90 -2.48
N MET A 124 12.08 -19.42 -3.64
CA MET A 124 11.10 -20.52 -3.71
C MET A 124 11.46 -21.72 -2.83
N ARG A 125 12.75 -22.05 -2.68
CA ARG A 125 13.22 -23.14 -1.82
C ARG A 125 12.98 -22.92 -0.32
N HIS A 126 12.66 -21.69 0.09
CA HIS A 126 12.31 -21.30 1.46
C HIS A 126 10.79 -21.30 1.72
N ALA A 127 9.95 -21.60 0.73
CA ALA A 127 8.49 -21.51 0.86
C ALA A 127 7.93 -22.33 2.05
N HIS A 128 8.56 -23.46 2.37
CA HIS A 128 8.18 -24.32 3.50
C HIS A 128 8.35 -23.66 4.88
N HIS A 129 9.18 -22.62 5.01
CA HIS A 129 9.30 -21.83 6.23
C HIS A 129 8.09 -20.92 6.47
N ARG A 130 7.28 -20.66 5.44
CA ARG A 130 6.05 -19.86 5.53
C ARG A 130 6.31 -18.51 6.19
N SER A 131 7.36 -17.81 5.75
CA SER A 131 7.72 -16.49 6.27
C SER A 131 7.86 -15.46 5.17
N ALA A 132 7.46 -14.23 5.49
CA ALA A 132 7.52 -13.07 4.62
C ALA A 132 7.87 -11.81 5.41
N GLU A 133 8.22 -10.73 4.72
CA GLU A 133 8.56 -9.43 5.31
C GLU A 133 7.71 -8.31 4.72
N ILE A 134 7.12 -7.48 5.58
CA ILE A 134 6.34 -6.32 5.16
C ILE A 134 7.27 -5.17 4.82
N GLY A 135 7.05 -4.55 3.65
CA GLY A 135 7.48 -3.20 3.34
C GLY A 135 6.26 -2.30 3.22
N ILE A 136 6.31 -1.10 3.80
CA ILE A 136 5.22 -0.13 3.68
C ILE A 136 5.76 1.27 3.47
N THR A 137 5.18 1.99 2.51
CA THR A 137 5.43 3.41 2.28
C THR A 137 4.09 4.11 2.09
N LEU A 138 3.79 5.11 2.91
CA LEU A 138 2.63 5.99 2.70
C LEU A 138 3.14 7.37 2.28
N CYS A 139 2.40 8.06 1.42
CA CYS A 139 2.71 9.45 1.06
C CYS A 139 2.59 10.34 2.31
N THR A 140 3.50 11.30 2.44
CA THR A 140 3.66 12.16 3.64
C THR A 140 2.36 12.78 4.17
N PRO A 141 1.43 13.29 3.33
CA PRO A 141 0.17 13.87 3.82
C PRO A 141 -0.70 12.91 4.64
N TYR A 142 -0.53 11.60 4.48
CA TYR A 142 -1.36 10.56 5.11
C TYR A 142 -0.73 9.96 6.38
N HIS A 143 0.44 10.46 6.80
CA HIS A 143 1.08 10.04 8.04
C HIS A 143 0.29 10.52 9.26
N GLY A 144 0.38 9.80 10.38
CA GLY A 144 -0.27 10.18 11.64
C GLY A 144 -1.79 9.99 11.70
N GLN A 145 -2.45 9.60 10.60
CA GLN A 145 -3.91 9.44 10.50
C GLN A 145 -4.42 8.00 10.75
N GLY A 146 -3.51 7.10 11.13
CA GLY A 146 -3.82 5.69 11.42
C GLY A 146 -3.86 4.77 10.21
N TYR A 147 -3.67 5.26 8.98
CA TYR A 147 -3.68 4.42 7.77
C TYR A 147 -2.58 3.36 7.76
N GLY A 148 -1.39 3.67 8.30
CA GLY A 148 -0.30 2.67 8.41
C GLY A 148 -0.68 1.51 9.35
N THR A 149 -1.31 1.82 10.49
CA THR A 149 -1.86 0.83 11.43
C THR A 149 -2.89 -0.06 10.73
N GLU A 150 -3.81 0.54 9.98
CA GLU A 150 -4.88 -0.18 9.29
C GLU A 150 -4.34 -1.09 8.18
N ALA A 151 -3.47 -0.58 7.32
CA ALA A 151 -2.85 -1.33 6.24
C ALA A 151 -2.04 -2.53 6.74
N ILE A 152 -1.24 -2.34 7.81
CA ILE A 152 -0.46 -3.44 8.40
C ILE A 152 -1.39 -4.50 9.03
N ASN A 153 -2.45 -4.10 9.74
CA ASN A 153 -3.40 -5.07 10.30
C ASN A 153 -4.12 -5.87 9.21
N TRP A 154 -4.53 -5.23 8.12
CA TRP A 154 -5.10 -5.93 6.97
C TRP A 154 -4.09 -6.91 6.36
N CYS A 155 -2.83 -6.49 6.19
CA CYS A 155 -1.75 -7.33 5.68
C CYS A 155 -1.50 -8.56 6.57
N LEU A 156 -1.47 -8.39 7.90
CA LEU A 156 -1.30 -9.49 8.85
C LEU A 156 -2.47 -10.47 8.78
N GLN A 157 -3.71 -9.97 8.72
CA GLN A 157 -4.88 -10.82 8.57
C GLN A 157 -4.81 -11.64 7.27
N TRP A 158 -4.50 -10.99 6.15
CA TRP A 158 -4.32 -11.67 4.87
C TRP A 158 -3.18 -12.71 4.93
N SER A 159 -2.04 -12.33 5.54
CA SER A 159 -0.86 -13.19 5.69
C SER A 159 -1.15 -14.48 6.44
N PHE A 160 -1.84 -14.38 7.59
CA PHE A 160 -2.10 -15.53 8.45
C PHE A 160 -3.34 -16.34 8.04
N LEU A 161 -4.41 -15.68 7.56
CA LEU A 161 -5.66 -16.37 7.22
C LEU A 161 -5.71 -16.85 5.76
N THR A 162 -5.15 -16.07 4.83
CA THR A 162 -5.23 -16.36 3.39
C THR A 162 -3.98 -17.06 2.90
N ALA A 163 -2.80 -16.47 3.17
CA ALA A 163 -1.53 -17.03 2.71
C ALA A 163 -0.97 -18.16 3.58
N GLY A 164 -1.56 -18.40 4.76
CA GLY A 164 -1.15 -19.47 5.67
C GLY A 164 0.29 -19.32 6.18
N LEU A 165 0.78 -18.08 6.29
CA LEU A 165 2.11 -17.79 6.83
C LEU A 165 2.20 -18.13 8.31
N HIS A 166 3.40 -18.46 8.77
CA HIS A 166 3.70 -18.71 10.18
C HIS A 166 4.36 -17.51 10.86
N ARG A 167 5.19 -16.74 10.12
CA ARG A 167 5.92 -15.57 10.62
C ARG A 167 5.90 -14.43 9.62
N VAL A 168 5.53 -13.23 10.07
CA VAL A 168 5.60 -12.00 9.28
C VAL A 168 6.59 -11.05 9.93
N GLY A 169 7.66 -10.69 9.21
CA GLY A 169 8.69 -9.75 9.64
C GLY A 169 8.41 -8.32 9.19
N ILE A 170 9.07 -7.36 9.82
CA ILE A 170 9.14 -5.96 9.38
C ILE A 170 10.41 -5.29 9.92
N GLY A 171 11.11 -4.56 9.06
CA GLY A 171 12.31 -3.80 9.40
C GLY A 171 12.06 -2.29 9.49
N ALA A 172 12.76 -1.61 10.39
CA ALA A 172 12.81 -0.14 10.43
C ALA A 172 14.23 0.36 10.63
N PHE A 173 14.63 1.38 9.87
CA PHE A 173 15.89 2.09 10.14
C PHE A 173 15.86 2.75 11.51
N THR A 174 17.00 2.79 12.20
CA THR A 174 17.10 3.34 13.56
C THR A 174 16.69 4.80 13.66
N HIS A 175 16.87 5.59 12.59
CA HIS A 175 16.39 6.98 12.51
C HIS A 175 14.90 7.11 12.22
N ASN A 176 14.22 6.04 11.81
CA ASN A 176 12.77 6.02 11.57
C ASN A 176 12.00 5.63 12.84
N GLU A 177 12.08 6.48 13.86
CA GLU A 177 11.42 6.22 15.13
C GLU A 177 9.89 6.11 15.03
N GLY A 178 9.29 6.78 14.03
CA GLY A 178 7.86 6.70 13.76
C GLY A 178 7.41 5.28 13.42
N ALA A 179 8.14 4.62 12.53
CA ALA A 179 7.91 3.22 12.18
C ALA A 179 8.12 2.29 13.39
N ILE A 180 9.23 2.45 14.12
CA ILE A 180 9.52 1.63 15.31
C ILE A 180 8.39 1.74 16.35
N ARG A 181 7.92 2.96 16.63
CA ARG A 181 6.80 3.18 17.56
C ARG A 181 5.50 2.54 17.06
N LEU A 182 5.22 2.61 15.76
CA LEU A 182 4.06 1.98 15.16
C LEU A 182 4.14 0.45 15.31
N TYR A 183 5.26 -0.17 14.95
CA TYR A 183 5.41 -1.63 14.97
C TYR A 183 5.30 -2.19 16.39
N ARG A 184 5.91 -1.52 17.37
CA ARG A 184 5.77 -1.88 18.80
C ARG A 184 4.33 -1.72 19.29
N ARG A 185 3.61 -0.68 18.87
CA ARG A 185 2.18 -0.49 19.21
C ARG A 185 1.31 -1.59 18.62
N LEU A 186 1.66 -2.08 17.44
CA LEU A 186 1.03 -3.24 16.80
C LEU A 186 1.46 -4.57 17.43
N GLN A 187 2.30 -4.54 18.47
CA GLN A 187 2.77 -5.71 19.23
C GLN A 187 3.63 -6.67 18.40
N PHE A 188 4.38 -6.14 17.42
CA PHE A 188 5.51 -6.88 16.88
C PHE A 188 6.61 -7.05 17.94
N THR A 189 7.24 -8.21 17.97
CA THR A 189 8.36 -8.55 18.84
C THR A 189 9.67 -8.19 18.16
N GLU A 190 10.55 -7.45 18.86
CA GLU A 190 11.90 -7.15 18.36
C GLU A 190 12.76 -8.42 18.41
N GLU A 191 13.24 -8.88 17.25
CA GLU A 191 14.09 -10.08 17.13
C GLU A 191 15.58 -9.74 17.19
N GLY A 192 15.96 -8.53 16.79
CA GLY A 192 17.34 -8.09 16.81
C GLY A 192 17.58 -6.75 16.14
N ARG A 193 18.87 -6.40 16.06
CA ARG A 193 19.34 -5.16 15.45
C ARG A 193 20.56 -5.42 14.59
N TRP A 194 20.51 -4.98 13.34
CA TRP A 194 21.71 -4.85 12.52
C TRP A 194 22.38 -3.54 12.88
N ARG A 195 23.64 -3.60 13.32
CA ARG A 195 24.40 -2.43 13.77
C ARG A 195 25.22 -1.91 12.60
N GLU A 196 25.22 -0.59 12.41
CA GLU A 196 26.09 0.11 11.45
C GLU A 196 26.01 -0.48 10.03
N CYS A 197 24.83 -0.93 9.62
CA CYS A 197 24.59 -1.59 8.33
C CYS A 197 24.05 -0.64 7.25
N LEU A 198 23.75 0.61 7.61
CA LEU A 198 23.22 1.63 6.70
C LEU A 198 24.06 2.90 6.79
N TRP A 199 24.43 3.48 5.65
CA TRP A 199 25.03 4.82 5.61
C TRP A 199 23.94 5.86 5.33
N TYR A 200 23.73 6.79 6.26
CA TYR A 200 22.71 7.83 6.12
C TYR A 200 23.19 9.15 6.72
N GLN A 201 23.07 10.25 5.96
CA GLN A 201 23.44 11.61 6.39
C GLN A 201 24.81 11.71 7.08
N GLY A 202 25.83 11.03 6.54
CA GLY A 202 27.20 11.10 7.07
C GLY A 202 27.48 10.27 8.32
N ARG A 203 26.54 9.40 8.73
CA ARG A 203 26.71 8.50 9.88
C ARG A 203 26.26 7.08 9.57
N TRP A 204 26.80 6.14 10.33
CA TRP A 204 26.35 4.75 10.31
C TRP A 204 25.10 4.60 11.18
N GLU A 205 24.05 4.06 10.57
CA GLU A 205 22.75 3.73 11.16
C GLU A 205 22.55 2.21 11.15
N GLY A 206 21.56 1.75 11.91
CA GLY A 206 21.17 0.36 11.98
C GLY A 206 19.77 0.09 11.45
N VAL A 207 19.38 -1.19 11.53
CA VAL A 207 18.02 -1.66 11.26
C VAL A 207 17.53 -2.40 12.50
N VAL A 208 16.35 -2.02 13.01
CA VAL A 208 15.62 -2.79 14.00
C VAL A 208 14.76 -3.81 13.25
N VAL A 209 14.93 -5.08 13.58
CA VAL A 209 14.20 -6.19 12.96
C VAL A 209 13.15 -6.67 13.94
N LEU A 210 11.89 -6.69 13.51
CA LEU A 210 10.77 -7.16 14.31
C LEU A 210 9.97 -8.22 13.54
N SER A 211 9.19 -9.03 14.26
CA SER A 211 8.27 -9.99 13.66
C SER A 211 7.03 -10.23 14.51
N MET A 212 6.07 -10.91 13.91
CA MET A 212 4.90 -11.46 14.57
C MET A 212 4.69 -12.90 14.09
N LEU A 213 4.47 -13.80 15.04
CA LEU A 213 4.10 -15.18 14.79
C LEU A 213 2.58 -15.32 14.69
N GLU A 214 2.14 -16.33 13.93
CA GLU A 214 0.72 -16.64 13.75
C GLU A 214 0.00 -16.84 15.09
N GLY A 215 0.63 -17.56 16.03
CA GLY A 215 0.08 -17.80 17.36
C GLY A 215 -0.14 -16.51 18.15
N GLU A 216 0.84 -15.61 18.12
CA GLU A 216 0.76 -14.30 18.79
C GLU A 216 -0.40 -13.49 18.19
N TRP A 217 -0.46 -13.37 16.86
CA TRP A 217 -1.54 -12.69 16.17
C TRP A 217 -2.92 -13.24 16.53
N ARG A 218 -3.05 -14.58 16.58
CA ARG A 218 -4.31 -15.25 16.97
C ARG A 218 -4.75 -14.93 18.39
N GLU A 219 -3.83 -14.82 19.34
CA GLU A 219 -4.15 -14.40 20.71
C GLU A 219 -4.56 -12.92 20.77
N LEU A 220 -3.89 -12.05 20.01
CA LEU A 220 -4.25 -10.63 19.94
C LEU A 220 -5.68 -10.41 19.43
N ILE A 221 -6.09 -11.11 18.37
CA ILE A 221 -7.45 -10.97 17.83
C ILE A 221 -8.51 -11.58 18.76
N LYS A 222 -8.19 -12.65 19.50
CA LYS A 222 -9.09 -13.22 20.52
C LYS A 222 -9.31 -12.22 21.65
N GLY A 223 -8.23 -11.61 22.15
CA GLY A 223 -8.30 -10.57 23.19
C GLY A 223 -9.17 -9.39 22.78
N LYS A 224 -9.03 -8.89 21.55
CA LYS A 224 -9.86 -7.80 21.01
C LYS A 224 -11.36 -8.16 20.99
N ARG A 225 -11.69 -9.38 20.56
CA ARG A 225 -13.08 -9.88 20.52
C ARG A 225 -13.68 -10.11 21.91
N ALA A 226 -12.88 -10.44 22.90
CA ALA A 226 -13.36 -10.59 24.28
C ALA A 226 -13.60 -9.23 24.97
N SER A 227 -12.99 -8.16 24.47
CA SER A 227 -13.10 -6.79 25.00
C SER A 227 -14.15 -5.91 24.31
N THR A 228 -14.83 -6.42 23.27
CA THR A 228 -15.91 -5.73 22.52
C THR A 228 -17.24 -6.38 22.82
#